data_AF-A0A646NYY9-F1
#
_entry.id   AF-A0A646NYY9-F1
#
_cell.length_a   1.000
_cell.length_b   1.000
_cell.length_c   1.000
_cell.angle_alpha   90.00
_cell.angle_beta   90.00
_cell.angle_gamma   90.00
#
_symmetry.space_group_name_H-M   'P 1'
#
loop_
_entity.id
_entity.type
_entity.pdbx_description
1 polymer ?
#
loop_
_entity_poly.entity_id
_entity_poly.type
_entity_poly.pdbx_seq_one_letter_code
_entity_poly.pdbx_strand_id
1 'polypeptide(L)'
;MRAMEKALVVLLSLSPMSSFADWAYSEHVDEMRGEKAVSATISSEKPISPQISQAKLTITSVRSASGNAFFLDLENAQFSCSPPLCDVSMKFDNGKVLELKAAPGKDSNNTLYVQGPNQFVATAKLASRLIVEVPVYKQGKSQFKFDVSGLTWDGETPSADGLYAGVGGQSWAAPYNPATGLVDSGFGEGDDRCYIDAHPATLELGVKPTKITHCYYQGRHYSSMVDFEFSKLNQVVRAVSKQVGKPELELKEYVSWSEIEEKNLLSIGILGSKKSNVATLLVTYVPADNLVPPRKLVTQ
;
A
#
# COMPACT_ATOMS: atom_id res chain seq x y z
N MET A 1 -45.40 -44.41 35.24
CA MET A 1 -45.07 -43.77 33.95
C MET A 1 -45.02 -42.27 34.15
N ARG A 2 -43.82 -41.67 34.25
CA ARG A 2 -43.62 -40.21 34.28
C ARG A 2 -42.84 -39.85 33.01
N ALA A 3 -43.45 -39.05 32.16
CA ALA A 3 -42.84 -38.56 30.92
C ALA A 3 -41.78 -37.49 31.27
N MET A 4 -40.64 -37.59 30.62
CA MET A 4 -39.49 -36.71 30.72
C MET A 4 -39.61 -35.68 29.59
N GLU A 5 -39.95 -34.42 29.91
CA GLU A 5 -39.83 -33.31 28.96
C GLU A 5 -38.34 -32.92 28.86
N LYS A 6 -37.75 -33.12 27.68
CA LYS A 6 -36.45 -32.59 27.34
C LYS A 6 -36.65 -31.23 26.68
N ALA A 7 -36.32 -30.16 27.40
CA ALA A 7 -36.22 -28.82 26.83
C ALA A 7 -35.00 -28.76 25.89
N LEU A 8 -35.24 -28.52 24.60
CA LEU A 8 -34.22 -28.32 23.59
C LEU A 8 -33.87 -26.82 23.56
N VAL A 9 -32.70 -26.46 24.08
CA VAL A 9 -32.16 -25.10 23.95
C VAL A 9 -31.48 -24.98 22.59
N VAL A 10 -32.08 -24.21 21.68
CA VAL A 10 -31.49 -23.86 20.39
C VAL A 10 -30.55 -22.66 20.61
N LEU A 11 -29.23 -22.90 20.59
CA LEU A 11 -28.24 -21.83 20.51
C LEU A 11 -28.26 -21.24 19.08
N LEU A 12 -28.82 -20.05 18.93
CA LEU A 12 -28.65 -19.22 17.74
C LEU A 12 -27.21 -18.71 17.69
N SER A 13 -26.37 -19.35 16.87
CA SER A 13 -25.06 -18.82 16.49
C SER A 13 -25.25 -17.59 15.62
N LEU A 14 -25.17 -16.41 16.23
CA LEU A 14 -25.01 -15.12 15.54
C LEU A 14 -23.62 -15.09 14.89
N SER A 15 -23.49 -15.63 13.68
CA SER A 15 -22.32 -15.36 12.86
C SER A 15 -22.34 -13.86 12.53
N PRO A 16 -21.27 -13.09 12.82
CA PRO A 16 -21.19 -11.72 12.38
C PRO A 16 -21.25 -11.73 10.85
N MET A 17 -22.29 -11.13 10.28
CA MET A 17 -22.31 -10.81 8.86
C MET A 17 -21.23 -9.77 8.64
N SER A 18 -20.06 -10.19 8.14
CA SER A 18 -19.10 -9.26 7.57
C SER A 18 -19.76 -8.65 6.34
N SER A 19 -20.34 -7.46 6.51
CA SER A 19 -20.71 -6.61 5.37
C SER A 19 -19.40 -6.16 4.75
N PHE A 20 -19.11 -6.63 3.55
CA PHE A 20 -18.04 -6.06 2.73
C PHE A 20 -18.49 -4.70 2.18
N ALA A 21 -17.53 -3.84 1.83
CA ALA A 21 -17.83 -2.59 1.17
C ALA A 21 -18.53 -2.81 -0.19
N ASP A 22 -19.41 -1.88 -0.56
CA ASP A 22 -20.21 -1.94 -1.78
C ASP A 22 -19.43 -1.43 -3.00
N TRP A 23 -18.37 -2.14 -3.36
CA TRP A 23 -17.59 -1.86 -4.56
C TRP A 23 -18.41 -2.19 -5.81
N ALA A 24 -18.62 -1.19 -6.67
CA ALA A 24 -19.27 -1.38 -7.96
C ALA A 24 -18.23 -1.65 -9.05
N TYR A 25 -18.41 -2.74 -9.79
CA TYR A 25 -17.53 -3.14 -10.89
C TYR A 25 -18.24 -2.98 -12.23
N SER A 26 -17.54 -2.46 -13.24
CA SER A 26 -18.10 -2.30 -14.59
C SER A 26 -17.07 -2.56 -15.68
N GLU A 27 -17.57 -2.87 -16.88
CA GLU A 27 -16.79 -2.98 -18.12
C GLU A 27 -17.38 -2.01 -19.15
N HIS A 28 -16.51 -1.29 -19.85
CA HIS A 28 -16.84 -0.38 -20.93
C HIS A 28 -15.99 -0.73 -22.16
N VAL A 29 -16.59 -0.65 -23.35
CA VAL A 29 -15.90 -0.90 -24.62
C VAL A 29 -15.93 0.38 -25.44
N ASP A 30 -14.77 0.90 -25.81
CA ASP A 30 -14.65 1.96 -26.82
C ASP A 30 -14.92 1.32 -28.19
N GLU A 31 -16.17 1.40 -28.64
CA GLU A 31 -16.62 0.83 -29.92
C GLU A 31 -15.85 1.37 -31.14
N MET A 32 -15.21 2.55 -31.05
CA MET A 32 -14.40 3.08 -32.15
C MET A 32 -13.04 2.40 -32.27
N ARG A 33 -12.48 1.91 -31.15
CA ARG A 33 -11.13 1.30 -31.09
C ARG A 33 -11.17 -0.20 -30.76
N GLY A 34 -12.32 -0.72 -30.34
CA GLY A 34 -12.47 -2.07 -29.81
C GLY A 34 -11.75 -2.27 -28.47
N GLU A 35 -11.40 -1.19 -27.76
CA GLU A 35 -10.63 -1.25 -26.52
C GLU A 35 -11.55 -1.42 -25.32
N LYS A 36 -11.20 -2.36 -24.44
CA LYS A 36 -11.92 -2.59 -23.19
C LYS A 36 -11.28 -1.82 -22.04
N ALA A 37 -12.12 -1.17 -21.25
CA ALA A 37 -11.77 -0.60 -19.96
C ALA A 37 -12.66 -1.23 -18.89
N VAL A 38 -12.05 -1.72 -17.81
CA VAL A 38 -12.77 -2.16 -16.62
C VAL A 38 -12.60 -1.12 -15.53
N SER A 39 -13.56 -1.01 -14.61
CA SER A 39 -13.44 -0.12 -13.46
C SER A 39 -13.96 -0.73 -12.16
N ALA A 40 -13.39 -0.27 -11.04
CA ALA A 40 -13.90 -0.46 -9.69
C ALA A 40 -14.18 0.91 -9.07
N THR A 41 -15.41 1.08 -8.57
CA THR A 41 -15.91 2.35 -8.05
C THR A 41 -16.38 2.19 -6.62
N ILE A 42 -16.06 3.16 -5.77
CA ILE A 42 -16.61 3.25 -4.42
C ILE A 42 -16.98 4.68 -4.07
N SER A 43 -18.08 4.82 -3.34
CA SER A 43 -18.57 6.10 -2.87
C SER A 43 -18.22 6.32 -1.41
N SER A 44 -18.01 7.58 -1.04
CA SER A 44 -17.81 7.96 0.35
C SER A 44 -19.06 7.66 1.17
N GLU A 45 -18.84 7.38 2.44
CA GLU A 45 -19.85 7.54 3.47
C GLU A 45 -20.30 9.01 3.54
N LYS A 46 -21.23 9.30 4.47
CA LYS A 46 -21.62 10.70 4.74
C LYS A 46 -20.37 11.51 5.12
N PRO A 47 -20.18 12.71 4.55
CA PRO A 47 -19.04 13.56 4.86
C PRO A 47 -18.95 13.89 6.35
N ILE A 48 -17.72 14.08 6.85
CA ILE A 48 -17.50 14.40 8.27
C ILE A 48 -18.04 15.79 8.62
N SER A 49 -17.90 16.75 7.70
CA SER A 49 -18.24 18.15 7.93
C SER A 49 -19.70 18.46 7.54
N PRO A 50 -20.52 19.03 8.45
CA PRO A 50 -21.92 19.37 8.17
C PRO A 50 -22.12 20.30 6.96
N GLN A 51 -21.16 21.19 6.70
CA GLN A 51 -21.19 22.21 5.64
C GLN A 51 -21.15 21.61 4.22
N ILE A 52 -20.69 20.38 4.10
CA ILE A 52 -20.61 19.63 2.83
C ILE A 52 -21.49 18.37 2.89
N SER A 53 -22.50 18.34 3.77
CA SER A 53 -23.33 17.14 4.02
C SER A 53 -24.04 16.56 2.79
N GLN A 54 -24.21 17.35 1.73
CA GLN A 54 -24.77 16.92 0.44
C GLN A 54 -23.69 16.49 -0.57
N ALA A 55 -22.42 16.83 -0.33
CA ALA A 55 -21.33 16.45 -1.19
C ALA A 55 -21.02 14.97 -1.04
N LYS A 56 -20.64 14.32 -2.14
CA LYS A 56 -20.28 12.91 -2.15
C LYS A 56 -19.02 12.75 -2.98
N LEU A 57 -18.01 12.09 -2.40
CA LEU A 57 -16.76 11.84 -3.09
C LEU A 57 -16.80 10.39 -3.59
N THR A 58 -16.62 10.21 -4.88
CA THR A 58 -16.55 8.89 -5.52
C THR A 58 -15.12 8.66 -5.99
N ILE A 59 -14.62 7.48 -5.68
CA ILE A 59 -13.32 6.98 -6.11
C ILE A 59 -13.56 6.01 -7.26
N THR A 60 -12.87 6.20 -8.38
CA THR A 60 -12.90 5.28 -9.51
C THR A 60 -11.48 4.88 -9.89
N SER A 61 -11.20 3.57 -9.89
CA SER A 61 -10.00 3.00 -10.50
C SER A 61 -10.37 2.37 -11.83
N VAL A 62 -9.63 2.69 -12.89
CA VAL A 62 -9.83 2.18 -14.24
C VAL A 62 -8.58 1.46 -14.71
N ARG A 63 -8.77 0.34 -15.41
CA ARG A 63 -7.71 -0.37 -16.15
C ARG A 63 -8.15 -0.56 -17.59
N SER A 64 -7.30 -0.15 -18.52
CA SER A 64 -7.47 -0.36 -19.95
C SER A 64 -6.15 -0.78 -20.60
N ALA A 65 -6.17 -1.07 -21.90
CA ALA A 65 -4.96 -1.32 -22.67
C ALA A 65 -3.98 -0.12 -22.68
N SER A 66 -4.48 1.10 -22.47
CA SER A 66 -3.69 2.33 -22.42
C SER A 66 -3.09 2.63 -21.04
N GLY A 67 -3.36 1.81 -20.02
CA GLY A 67 -2.81 1.94 -18.67
C GLY A 67 -3.86 2.03 -17.58
N ASN A 68 -3.40 2.29 -16.35
CA ASN A 68 -4.26 2.42 -15.18
C ASN A 68 -4.48 3.90 -14.84
N ALA A 69 -5.69 4.20 -14.42
CA ALA A 69 -6.04 5.51 -13.89
C ALA A 69 -6.76 5.36 -12.55
N PHE A 70 -6.66 6.40 -11.74
CA PHE A 70 -7.44 6.56 -10.53
C PHE A 70 -7.84 8.02 -10.42
N PHE A 71 -9.12 8.27 -10.17
CA PHE A 71 -9.63 9.62 -10.03
C PHE A 71 -10.71 9.73 -8.96
N LEU A 72 -10.90 10.97 -8.52
CA LEU A 72 -11.89 11.38 -7.54
C LEU A 72 -12.93 12.24 -8.25
N ASP A 73 -14.21 11.91 -8.10
CA ASP A 73 -15.33 12.73 -8.53
C ASP A 73 -16.08 13.30 -7.33
N LEU A 74 -16.32 14.60 -7.33
CA LEU A 74 -17.03 15.30 -6.27
C LEU A 74 -18.41 15.73 -6.77
N GLU A 75 -19.44 15.07 -6.27
CA GLU A 75 -20.85 15.41 -6.52
C GLU A 75 -21.30 16.53 -5.58
N ASN A 76 -22.20 17.40 -6.06
CA ASN A 76 -22.81 18.52 -5.31
C ASN A 76 -21.83 19.53 -4.69
N ALA A 77 -20.58 19.56 -5.16
CA ALA A 77 -19.56 20.54 -4.82
C ALA A 77 -18.52 20.60 -5.95
N GLN A 78 -17.45 21.37 -5.80
CA GLN A 78 -16.34 21.43 -6.75
C GLN A 78 -15.02 21.54 -6.00
N PHE A 79 -13.95 21.00 -6.58
CA PHE A 79 -12.61 21.13 -6.04
C PHE A 79 -12.13 22.57 -6.16
N SER A 80 -11.27 22.99 -5.22
CA SER A 80 -10.67 24.32 -5.17
C SER A 80 -9.15 24.22 -5.23
N CYS A 81 -8.67 23.75 -6.37
CA CYS A 81 -7.23 23.63 -6.59
C CYS A 81 -6.61 24.97 -6.98
N SER A 82 -5.44 25.26 -6.42
CA SER A 82 -4.58 26.34 -6.91
C SER A 82 -3.63 25.72 -7.96
N PRO A 83 -3.68 26.13 -9.24
CA PRO A 83 -2.92 25.49 -10.31
C PRO A 83 -1.40 25.44 -10.06
N PRO A 84 -0.67 24.43 -10.59
CA PRO A 84 -1.14 23.42 -11.57
C PRO A 84 -1.64 22.08 -10.98
N LEU A 85 -1.36 21.77 -9.71
CA LEU A 85 -1.70 20.48 -9.07
C LEU A 85 -2.45 20.70 -7.75
N CYS A 86 -3.37 19.79 -7.45
CA CYS A 86 -4.09 19.72 -6.19
C CYS A 86 -3.34 18.83 -5.21
N ASP A 87 -3.32 19.24 -3.94
CA ASP A 87 -2.91 18.38 -2.84
C ASP A 87 -4.11 17.53 -2.39
N VAL A 88 -3.91 16.21 -2.37
CA VAL A 88 -4.87 15.23 -1.87
C VAL A 88 -4.18 14.45 -0.77
N SER A 89 -4.75 14.45 0.43
CA SER A 89 -4.20 13.67 1.54
C SER A 89 -5.03 12.40 1.72
N MET A 90 -4.38 11.25 1.86
CA MET A 90 -5.04 9.96 2.07
C MET A 90 -4.49 9.28 3.32
N LYS A 91 -5.36 8.65 4.10
CA LYS A 91 -4.98 7.84 5.24
C LYS A 91 -5.74 6.52 5.23
N PHE A 92 -5.00 5.42 5.13
CA PHE A 92 -5.54 4.07 5.24
C PHE A 92 -5.46 3.59 6.69
N ASP A 93 -6.56 3.05 7.20
CA ASP A 93 -6.69 2.57 8.58
C ASP A 93 -6.06 3.54 9.60
N ASN A 94 -5.12 3.06 10.41
CA ASN A 94 -4.38 3.87 11.38
C ASN A 94 -2.98 4.30 10.89
N GLY A 95 -2.71 4.09 9.60
CA GLY A 95 -1.42 4.36 8.99
C GLY A 95 -1.05 5.84 8.90
N LYS A 96 0.06 6.11 8.24
CA LYS A 96 0.53 7.47 7.98
C LYS A 96 -0.37 8.21 6.98
N VAL A 97 -0.35 9.54 7.04
CA VAL A 97 -0.99 10.38 6.02
C VAL A 97 -0.08 10.41 4.78
N LEU A 98 -0.64 10.08 3.63
CA LEU A 98 -0.01 10.14 2.32
C LEU A 98 -0.42 11.43 1.64
N GLU A 99 0.55 12.25 1.26
CA GLU A 99 0.31 13.45 0.47
C GLU A 99 0.53 13.12 -1.02
N LEU A 100 -0.53 13.18 -1.80
CA LEU A 100 -0.53 12.86 -3.23
C LEU A 100 -0.83 14.12 -4.03
N LYS A 101 -0.29 14.16 -5.25
CA LYS A 101 -0.64 15.19 -6.23
C LYS A 101 -1.74 14.68 -7.14
N ALA A 102 -2.66 15.58 -7.49
CA ALA A 102 -3.70 15.31 -8.45
C ALA A 102 -3.83 16.44 -9.47
N ALA A 103 -4.15 16.09 -10.71
CA ALA A 103 -4.45 17.04 -11.77
C ALA A 103 -5.97 17.19 -11.93
N PRO A 104 -6.51 18.42 -12.00
CA PRO A 104 -7.91 18.60 -12.32
C PRO A 104 -8.23 18.14 -13.74
N GLY A 105 -9.46 17.67 -13.96
CA GLY A 105 -9.93 17.36 -15.30
C GLY A 105 -9.92 18.59 -16.21
N LYS A 106 -9.62 18.39 -17.49
CA LYS A 106 -9.46 19.48 -18.47
C LYS A 106 -10.69 20.39 -18.55
N ASP A 107 -11.88 19.78 -18.46
CA ASP A 107 -13.16 20.46 -18.66
C ASP A 107 -14.06 20.40 -17.40
N SER A 108 -13.51 19.97 -16.25
CA SER A 108 -14.28 19.74 -15.02
C SER A 108 -13.47 20.07 -13.77
N ASN A 109 -14.04 20.91 -12.91
CA ASN A 109 -13.52 21.15 -11.55
C ASN A 109 -14.06 20.14 -10.53
N ASN A 110 -14.78 19.12 -11.00
CA ASN A 110 -15.41 18.10 -10.17
C ASN A 110 -14.65 16.77 -10.23
N THR A 111 -13.58 16.68 -11.03
CA THR A 111 -12.79 15.46 -11.21
C THR A 111 -11.32 15.75 -10.97
N LEU A 112 -10.65 14.92 -10.16
CA LEU A 112 -9.21 14.94 -9.94
C LEU A 112 -8.57 13.61 -10.33
N TYR A 113 -7.60 13.64 -11.24
CA TYR A 113 -6.76 12.49 -11.58
C TYR A 113 -5.59 12.43 -10.60
N VAL A 114 -5.57 11.44 -9.70
CA VAL A 114 -4.54 11.34 -8.65
C VAL A 114 -3.39 10.47 -9.14
N GLN A 115 -2.17 10.88 -8.83
CA GLN A 115 -0.97 10.11 -9.15
C GLN A 115 -0.87 8.84 -8.30
N GLY A 116 -0.15 7.83 -8.83
CA GLY A 116 0.12 6.58 -8.13
C GLY A 116 -1.07 5.59 -8.02
N PRO A 117 -1.84 5.33 -9.10
CA PRO A 117 -3.03 4.46 -9.07
C PRO A 117 -2.73 3.04 -8.53
N ASN A 118 -1.57 2.48 -8.88
CA ASN A 118 -1.17 1.13 -8.46
C ASN A 118 -0.94 1.04 -6.94
N GLN A 119 -0.28 2.06 -6.36
CA GLN A 119 -0.04 2.13 -4.93
C GLN A 119 -1.37 2.26 -4.17
N PHE A 120 -2.31 3.08 -4.68
CA PHE A 120 -3.65 3.19 -4.11
C PHE A 120 -4.34 1.82 -4.06
N VAL A 121 -4.48 1.16 -5.21
CA VAL A 121 -5.19 -0.13 -5.31
C VAL A 121 -4.56 -1.18 -4.42
N ALA A 122 -3.23 -1.31 -4.46
CA ALA A 122 -2.51 -2.28 -3.64
C ALA A 122 -2.66 -2.00 -2.14
N THR A 123 -2.72 -0.74 -1.72
CA THR A 123 -2.94 -0.37 -0.31
C THR A 123 -4.40 -0.63 0.09
N ALA A 124 -5.37 -0.24 -0.75
CA ALA A 124 -6.79 -0.43 -0.52
C ALA A 124 -7.18 -1.91 -0.38
N LYS A 125 -6.55 -2.82 -1.16
CA LYS A 125 -6.71 -4.27 -1.01
C LYS A 125 -6.35 -4.79 0.39
N LEU A 126 -5.42 -4.11 1.06
CA LEU A 126 -4.92 -4.52 2.37
C LEU A 126 -5.70 -3.86 3.52
N ALA A 127 -6.28 -2.68 3.27
CA ALA A 127 -6.94 -1.84 4.25
C ALA A 127 -8.42 -2.19 4.47
N SER A 128 -9.00 -1.65 5.54
CA SER A 128 -10.45 -1.69 5.75
C SER A 128 -11.10 -0.30 5.63
N ARG A 129 -10.38 0.76 5.99
CA ARG A 129 -10.88 2.13 6.00
C ARG A 129 -9.94 3.07 5.26
N LEU A 130 -10.52 4.08 4.64
CA LEU A 130 -9.80 5.17 4.00
C LEU A 130 -10.42 6.51 4.38
N ILE A 131 -9.58 7.48 4.68
CA ILE A 131 -9.95 8.89 4.79
C ILE A 131 -9.25 9.63 3.65
N VAL A 132 -10.00 10.41 2.88
CA VAL A 132 -9.47 11.28 1.83
C VAL A 132 -9.79 12.73 2.20
N GLU A 133 -8.76 13.59 2.21
CA GLU A 133 -8.88 15.03 2.40
C GLU A 133 -8.57 15.75 1.09
N VAL A 134 -9.50 16.61 0.66
CA VAL A 134 -9.43 17.36 -0.60
C VAL A 134 -9.82 18.82 -0.39
N PRO A 135 -9.29 19.77 -1.19
CA PRO A 135 -9.72 21.15 -1.15
C PRO A 135 -11.06 21.33 -1.84
N VAL A 136 -12.07 21.78 -1.11
CA VAL A 136 -13.43 22.05 -1.60
C VAL A 136 -13.69 23.56 -1.63
N TYR A 137 -14.27 24.03 -2.73
CA TYR A 137 -14.53 25.46 -2.95
C TYR A 137 -15.38 26.06 -1.84
N LYS A 138 -14.91 27.20 -1.30
CA LYS A 138 -15.47 27.93 -0.14
C LYS A 138 -15.50 27.17 1.19
N GLN A 139 -15.08 25.91 1.24
CA GLN A 139 -15.09 25.08 2.46
C GLN A 139 -13.68 24.72 2.94
N GLY A 140 -12.66 24.95 2.10
CA GLY A 140 -11.28 24.58 2.43
C GLY A 140 -11.09 23.06 2.38
N LYS A 141 -10.14 22.56 3.16
CA LYS A 141 -9.86 21.11 3.22
C LYS A 141 -11.02 20.38 3.89
N SER A 142 -11.49 19.32 3.22
CA SER A 142 -12.66 18.55 3.62
C SER A 142 -12.38 17.06 3.56
N GLN A 143 -12.85 16.33 4.56
CA GLN A 143 -12.57 14.90 4.74
C GLN A 143 -13.77 14.03 4.40
N PHE A 144 -13.50 12.96 3.67
CA PHE A 144 -14.45 11.94 3.23
C PHE A 144 -13.96 10.57 3.72
N LYS A 145 -14.88 9.76 4.26
CA LYS A 145 -14.58 8.42 4.75
C LYS A 145 -15.09 7.37 3.79
N PHE A 146 -14.38 6.26 3.70
CA PHE A 146 -14.72 5.11 2.89
C PHE A 146 -14.44 3.84 3.69
N ASP A 147 -15.35 2.87 3.60
CA ASP A 147 -15.05 1.46 3.86
C ASP A 147 -14.45 0.91 2.57
N VAL A 148 -13.18 0.50 2.57
CA VAL A 148 -12.51 -0.04 1.37
C VAL A 148 -12.31 -1.55 1.44
N SER A 149 -12.88 -2.20 2.46
CA SER A 149 -12.74 -3.64 2.68
C SER A 149 -13.29 -4.46 1.51
N GLY A 150 -12.69 -5.62 1.25
CA GLY A 150 -13.20 -6.55 0.24
C GLY A 150 -12.96 -6.12 -1.21
N LEU A 151 -12.06 -5.15 -1.48
CA LEU A 151 -11.65 -4.82 -2.83
C LEU A 151 -11.02 -6.05 -3.52
N THR A 152 -11.74 -6.65 -4.47
CA THR A 152 -11.26 -7.78 -5.30
C THR A 152 -10.64 -7.32 -6.62
N TRP A 153 -10.42 -6.02 -6.76
CA TRP A 153 -9.92 -5.42 -8.00
C TRP A 153 -8.49 -5.82 -8.31
N ASP A 154 -8.28 -6.74 -9.22
CA ASP A 154 -6.95 -7.03 -9.77
C ASP A 154 -6.47 -5.86 -10.63
N GLY A 155 -5.93 -4.82 -10.00
CA GLY A 155 -5.17 -3.77 -10.71
C GLY A 155 -3.89 -4.34 -11.33
N GLU A 156 -2.80 -3.56 -11.31
CA GLU A 156 -1.47 -4.14 -11.54
C GLU A 156 -1.03 -4.91 -10.29
N THR A 157 -1.01 -6.24 -10.41
CA THR A 157 -0.37 -7.09 -9.42
C THR A 157 1.15 -6.86 -9.50
N PRO A 158 1.85 -6.63 -8.38
CA PRO A 158 3.31 -6.65 -8.38
C PRO A 158 3.82 -7.91 -9.08
N SER A 159 4.96 -7.79 -9.77
CA SER A 159 5.62 -8.93 -10.39
C SER A 159 5.78 -10.06 -9.38
N ALA A 160 5.41 -11.29 -9.75
CA ALA A 160 5.59 -12.47 -8.91
C ALA A 160 7.07 -12.92 -8.83
N ASP A 161 7.97 -12.19 -9.49
CA ASP A 161 9.39 -12.48 -9.58
C ASP A 161 10.26 -11.44 -8.86
N GLY A 162 11.43 -11.88 -8.39
CA GLY A 162 12.47 -11.03 -7.81
C GLY A 162 12.01 -10.30 -6.53
N LEU A 163 12.51 -9.08 -6.34
CA LEU A 163 12.20 -8.26 -5.17
C LEU A 163 10.72 -7.89 -5.04
N TYR A 164 9.92 -7.97 -6.11
CA TYR A 164 8.47 -7.73 -6.06
C TYR A 164 7.70 -8.91 -5.47
N ALA A 165 8.29 -10.11 -5.45
CA ALA A 165 7.68 -11.29 -4.84
C ALA A 165 7.88 -11.32 -3.32
N GLY A 166 9.03 -10.81 -2.86
CA GLY A 166 9.45 -10.90 -1.47
C GLY A 166 10.98 -10.91 -1.32
N VAL A 167 11.44 -11.14 -0.09
CA VAL A 167 12.86 -11.27 0.25
C VAL A 167 13.03 -12.45 1.22
N GLY A 168 14.07 -13.26 1.07
CA GLY A 168 14.38 -14.32 2.03
C GLY A 168 13.27 -15.36 2.22
N GLY A 169 12.51 -15.66 1.16
CA GLY A 169 11.36 -16.57 1.23
C GLY A 169 10.12 -15.97 1.91
N GLN A 170 10.15 -14.69 2.32
CA GLN A 170 9.01 -13.97 2.88
C GLN A 170 8.35 -13.12 1.79
N SER A 171 7.10 -13.45 1.44
CA SER A 171 6.30 -12.67 0.49
C SER A 171 5.76 -11.39 1.10
N TRP A 172 5.57 -10.35 0.29
CA TRP A 172 5.00 -9.08 0.76
C TRP A 172 3.53 -9.23 1.16
N ALA A 173 3.13 -8.49 2.20
CA ALA A 173 1.82 -8.52 2.82
C ALA A 173 1.33 -9.89 3.32
N ALA A 174 2.15 -10.95 3.18
CA ALA A 174 1.84 -12.26 3.72
C ALA A 174 1.83 -12.23 5.26
N PRO A 175 0.97 -13.04 5.90
CA PRO A 175 0.96 -13.16 7.34
C PRO A 175 2.28 -13.76 7.85
N TYR A 176 2.71 -13.33 9.03
CA TYR A 176 3.82 -13.96 9.74
C TYR A 176 3.52 -15.45 9.95
N ASN A 177 4.49 -16.29 9.60
CA ASN A 177 4.40 -17.74 9.77
C ASN A 177 5.46 -18.20 10.79
N PRO A 178 5.07 -18.62 12.00
CA PRO A 178 6.00 -19.12 13.02
C PRO A 178 6.85 -20.33 12.56
N ALA A 179 6.38 -21.11 11.58
CA ALA A 179 7.10 -22.26 11.06
C ALA A 179 8.35 -21.90 10.22
N THR A 180 8.53 -20.61 9.90
CA THR A 180 9.70 -20.12 9.15
C THR A 180 11.00 -20.12 9.96
N GLY A 181 10.93 -20.31 11.28
CA GLY A 181 12.11 -20.32 12.15
C GLY A 181 12.73 -18.94 12.39
N LEU A 182 12.04 -17.87 11.99
CA LEU A 182 12.46 -16.49 12.25
C LEU A 182 12.47 -16.19 13.75
N VAL A 183 13.54 -15.57 14.22
CA VAL A 183 13.74 -15.24 15.65
C VAL A 183 13.33 -13.80 15.89
N ASP A 184 12.55 -13.53 16.92
CA ASP A 184 12.16 -12.17 17.29
C ASP A 184 13.41 -11.30 17.56
N SER A 185 13.51 -10.16 16.87
CA SER A 185 14.64 -9.25 17.00
C SER A 185 14.58 -8.36 18.24
N GLY A 186 13.42 -8.32 18.91
CA GLY A 186 13.11 -7.34 19.96
C GLY A 186 12.88 -5.93 19.42
N PHE A 187 12.96 -5.71 18.10
CA PHE A 187 12.70 -4.42 17.47
C PHE A 187 11.23 -4.28 17.09
N GLY A 188 10.67 -3.09 17.36
CA GLY A 188 9.27 -2.74 17.13
C GLY A 188 8.42 -2.72 18.41
N GLU A 189 7.26 -2.08 18.35
CA GLU A 189 6.31 -1.93 19.47
C GLU A 189 4.91 -2.38 19.06
N GLY A 190 4.22 -3.11 19.95
CA GLY A 190 2.86 -3.57 19.74
C GLY A 190 2.74 -4.45 18.49
N ASP A 191 1.95 -3.99 17.52
CA ASP A 191 1.68 -4.69 16.28
C ASP A 191 2.81 -4.57 15.23
N ASP A 192 3.77 -3.66 15.41
CA ASP A 192 4.98 -3.55 14.58
C ASP A 192 6.09 -4.41 15.21
N ARG A 193 6.45 -5.53 14.57
CA ARG A 193 7.43 -6.50 15.07
C ARG A 193 8.39 -6.90 13.96
N CYS A 194 9.69 -6.92 14.26
CA CYS A 194 10.69 -7.43 13.34
C CYS A 194 11.32 -8.74 13.82
N TYR A 195 11.64 -9.62 12.87
CA TYR A 195 12.23 -10.93 13.10
C TYR A 195 13.48 -11.11 12.24
N ILE A 196 14.44 -11.86 12.75
CA ILE A 196 15.73 -12.13 12.12
C ILE A 196 15.74 -13.54 11.55
N ASP A 197 16.14 -13.65 10.28
CA ASP A 197 16.70 -14.86 9.70
C ASP A 197 18.22 -14.84 9.90
N ALA A 198 18.70 -15.71 10.81
CA ALA A 198 20.11 -15.82 11.16
C ALA A 198 20.89 -16.74 10.19
N HIS A 199 20.19 -17.54 9.38
CA HIS A 199 20.82 -18.47 8.43
C HIS A 199 20.21 -18.31 7.03
N PRO A 200 20.24 -17.09 6.47
CA PRO A 200 19.53 -16.83 5.23
C PRO A 200 20.14 -17.60 4.07
N ALA A 201 19.27 -18.14 3.23
CA ALA A 201 19.65 -18.70 1.94
C ALA A 201 20.28 -17.61 1.05
N THR A 202 21.09 -18.03 0.08
CA THR A 202 21.60 -17.11 -0.95
C THR A 202 20.43 -16.51 -1.72
N LEU A 203 20.36 -15.19 -1.78
CA LEU A 203 19.33 -14.48 -2.53
C LEU A 203 19.70 -14.41 -4.01
N GLU A 204 18.71 -14.13 -4.86
CA GLU A 204 18.89 -13.75 -6.28
C GLU A 204 19.58 -12.38 -6.47
N LEU A 205 20.37 -11.96 -5.49
CA LEU A 205 21.27 -10.82 -5.51
C LEU A 205 22.72 -11.26 -5.78
N GLY A 206 22.97 -12.56 -5.84
CA GLY A 206 24.30 -13.15 -6.07
C GLY A 206 25.24 -13.03 -4.85
N VAL A 207 24.71 -12.62 -3.71
CA VAL A 207 25.44 -12.48 -2.45
C VAL A 207 24.77 -13.32 -1.38
N LYS A 208 25.56 -13.94 -0.51
CA LYS A 208 25.06 -14.59 0.70
C LYS A 208 24.89 -13.52 1.77
N PRO A 209 23.66 -13.27 2.28
CA PRO A 209 23.46 -12.32 3.36
C PRO A 209 24.12 -12.82 4.64
N THR A 210 24.57 -11.89 5.48
CA THR A 210 25.00 -12.21 6.85
C THR A 210 23.83 -12.27 7.81
N LYS A 211 22.76 -11.54 7.51
CA LYS A 211 21.52 -11.46 8.29
C LYS A 211 20.41 -10.91 7.39
N ILE A 212 19.19 -11.42 7.54
CA ILE A 212 17.99 -10.74 7.02
C ILE A 212 17.09 -10.39 8.20
N THR A 213 16.55 -9.18 8.22
CA THR A 213 15.54 -8.76 9.20
C THR A 213 14.24 -8.43 8.47
N HIS A 214 13.15 -9.08 8.83
CA HIS A 214 11.81 -8.91 8.26
C HIS A 214 10.91 -8.20 9.26
N CYS A 215 10.24 -7.14 8.85
CA CYS A 215 9.32 -6.37 9.71
C CYS A 215 7.87 -6.57 9.27
N TYR A 216 7.01 -6.76 10.26
CA TYR A 216 5.60 -7.06 10.10
C TYR A 216 4.78 -6.05 10.90
N TYR A 217 3.69 -5.56 10.32
CA TYR A 217 2.71 -4.74 11.02
C TYR A 217 1.35 -5.42 10.98
N GLN A 218 0.71 -5.61 12.14
CA GLN A 218 -0.51 -6.40 12.29
C GLN A 218 -0.38 -7.77 11.63
N GLY A 219 0.81 -8.37 11.79
CA GLY A 219 1.17 -9.66 11.20
C GLY A 219 1.48 -9.64 9.71
N ARG A 220 1.42 -8.51 8.99
CA ARG A 220 1.70 -8.44 7.55
C ARG A 220 3.11 -7.96 7.25
N HIS A 221 3.85 -8.71 6.43
CA HIS A 221 5.21 -8.35 6.03
C HIS A 221 5.23 -7.06 5.19
N TYR A 222 6.00 -6.06 5.62
CA TYR A 222 6.07 -4.77 4.93
C TYR A 222 7.50 -4.30 4.62
N SER A 223 8.52 -4.83 5.30
CA SER A 223 9.91 -4.41 5.04
C SER A 223 10.91 -5.53 5.31
N SER A 224 11.99 -5.56 4.55
CA SER A 224 13.14 -6.45 4.72
C SER A 224 14.46 -5.67 4.66
N MET A 225 15.36 -5.99 5.57
CA MET A 225 16.73 -5.46 5.63
C MET A 225 17.70 -6.62 5.44
N VAL A 226 18.51 -6.56 4.39
CA VAL A 226 19.49 -7.60 4.03
C VAL A 226 20.88 -7.05 4.27
N ASP A 227 21.57 -7.56 5.30
CA ASP A 227 22.95 -7.21 5.58
C ASP A 227 23.91 -8.10 4.77
N PHE A 228 24.95 -7.49 4.21
CA PHE A 228 26.01 -8.17 3.46
C PHE A 228 27.33 -7.39 3.59
N GLU A 229 28.43 -8.01 3.17
CA GLU A 229 29.75 -7.36 3.20
C GLU A 229 29.81 -6.14 2.27
N PHE A 230 30.36 -5.03 2.76
CA PHE A 230 30.49 -3.79 1.97
C PHE A 230 31.23 -4.03 0.63
N SER A 231 32.18 -4.96 0.60
CA SER A 231 32.93 -5.35 -0.60
C SER A 231 32.03 -5.81 -1.78
N LYS A 232 30.78 -6.22 -1.48
CA LYS A 232 29.81 -6.71 -2.45
C LYS A 232 28.81 -5.65 -2.93
N LEU A 233 28.90 -4.40 -2.46
CA LEU A 233 27.97 -3.31 -2.80
C LEU A 233 27.66 -3.23 -4.30
N ASN A 234 28.68 -3.11 -5.14
CA ASN A 234 28.50 -2.97 -6.60
C ASN A 234 27.90 -4.23 -7.25
N GLN A 235 28.03 -5.40 -6.64
CA GLN A 235 27.38 -6.61 -7.12
C GLN A 235 25.88 -6.55 -6.82
N VAL A 236 25.49 -6.17 -5.59
CA VAL A 236 24.10 -6.02 -5.18
C VAL A 236 23.42 -4.91 -5.96
N VAL A 237 24.05 -3.74 -6.12
CA VAL A 237 23.51 -2.63 -6.93
C VAL A 237 23.18 -3.07 -8.35
N ARG A 238 24.07 -3.85 -9.00
CA ARG A 238 23.81 -4.40 -10.34
C ARG A 238 22.66 -5.39 -10.37
N ALA A 239 22.57 -6.27 -9.36
CA ALA A 239 21.49 -7.26 -9.27
C ALA A 239 20.14 -6.58 -9.03
N VAL A 240 20.06 -5.62 -8.11
CA VAL A 240 18.86 -4.81 -7.85
C VAL A 240 18.48 -4.05 -9.12
N SER A 241 19.45 -3.36 -9.75
CA SER A 241 19.16 -2.57 -10.94
C SER A 241 18.64 -3.37 -12.13
N LYS A 242 19.02 -4.66 -12.22
CA LYS A 242 18.49 -5.58 -13.22
C LYS A 242 17.01 -5.91 -12.98
N GLN A 243 16.56 -5.90 -11.72
CA GLN A 243 15.18 -6.23 -11.35
C GLN A 243 14.26 -5.01 -11.33
N VAL A 244 14.77 -3.85 -10.92
CA VAL A 244 13.92 -2.66 -10.65
C VAL A 244 14.28 -1.41 -11.46
N GLY A 245 15.31 -1.48 -12.32
CA GLY A 245 15.76 -0.34 -13.12
C GLY A 245 16.94 0.42 -12.50
N LYS A 246 17.35 1.51 -13.14
CA LYS A 246 18.52 2.30 -12.70
C LYS A 246 18.25 3.00 -11.36
N PRO A 247 19.28 3.18 -10.50
CA PRO A 247 19.12 3.96 -9.30
C PRO A 247 18.85 5.43 -9.64
N GLU A 248 18.07 6.07 -8.79
CA GLU A 248 17.81 7.51 -8.86
C GLU A 248 18.99 8.30 -8.26
N LEU A 249 19.52 7.81 -7.15
CA LEU A 249 20.69 8.37 -6.49
C LEU A 249 21.74 7.30 -6.26
N GLU A 250 22.98 7.57 -6.69
CA GLU A 250 24.12 6.69 -6.47
C GLU A 250 25.29 7.50 -5.91
N LEU A 251 25.52 7.35 -4.61
CA LEU A 251 26.64 7.88 -3.86
C LEU A 251 27.49 6.71 -3.34
N LYS A 252 28.74 6.99 -2.97
CA LYS A 252 29.74 5.97 -2.59
C LYS A 252 29.28 4.98 -1.51
N GLU A 253 28.39 5.40 -0.62
CA GLU A 253 27.90 4.64 0.53
C GLU A 253 26.35 4.67 0.64
N TYR A 254 25.67 5.21 -0.39
CA TYR A 254 24.22 5.30 -0.42
C TYR A 254 23.72 5.15 -1.85
N VAL A 255 22.80 4.21 -2.08
CA VAL A 255 22.14 4.02 -3.37
C VAL A 255 20.64 3.92 -3.15
N SER A 256 19.81 4.59 -3.95
CA SER A 256 18.36 4.49 -3.81
C SER A 256 17.61 4.37 -5.13
N TRP A 257 16.46 3.71 -5.05
CA TRP A 257 15.44 3.61 -6.07
C TRP A 257 14.13 4.06 -5.43
N SER A 258 13.77 5.33 -5.66
CA SER A 258 12.64 6.00 -4.99
C SER A 258 11.53 6.43 -5.96
N GLU A 259 11.81 6.48 -7.27
CA GLU A 259 10.83 6.84 -8.31
C GLU A 259 10.81 5.80 -9.45
N ILE A 260 10.27 4.61 -9.18
CA ILE A 260 10.04 3.60 -10.23
C ILE A 260 8.62 3.81 -10.77
N GLU A 261 8.47 4.79 -11.68
CA GLU A 261 7.18 5.36 -12.14
C GLU A 261 6.14 4.40 -12.75
N GLU A 262 6.37 3.09 -12.81
CA GLU A 262 5.33 2.12 -13.16
C GLU A 262 5.02 1.11 -12.04
N LYS A 263 5.88 0.96 -11.03
CA LYS A 263 5.75 -0.05 -9.97
C LYS A 263 6.09 0.49 -8.57
N ASN A 264 5.50 1.63 -8.18
CA ASN A 264 5.55 2.31 -6.86
C ASN A 264 5.14 1.45 -5.63
N LEU A 265 5.30 0.15 -5.72
CA LEU A 265 5.01 -0.84 -4.71
C LEU A 265 6.24 -1.08 -3.82
N LEU A 266 7.45 -0.75 -4.30
CA LEU A 266 8.69 -0.88 -3.54
C LEU A 266 9.42 0.45 -3.38
N SER A 267 9.96 0.67 -2.19
CA SER A 267 11.03 1.64 -1.93
C SER A 267 12.29 0.87 -1.58
N ILE A 268 13.38 1.12 -2.30
CA ILE A 268 14.63 0.36 -2.14
C ILE A 268 15.78 1.33 -1.89
N GLY A 269 16.58 1.02 -0.88
CA GLY A 269 17.80 1.77 -0.56
C GLY A 269 18.91 0.83 -0.11
N ILE A 270 20.16 1.19 -0.40
CA ILE A 270 21.34 0.56 0.18
C ILE A 270 22.08 1.61 0.98
N LEU A 271 22.34 1.31 2.25
CA LEU A 271 23.20 2.08 3.13
C LEU A 271 24.45 1.25 3.42
N GLY A 272 25.62 1.76 3.04
CA GLY A 272 26.90 1.10 3.26
C GLY A 272 27.79 1.86 4.24
N SER A 273 28.66 1.15 4.94
CA SER A 273 29.76 1.78 5.68
C SER A 273 31.04 0.97 5.49
N LYS A 274 32.05 1.60 4.88
CA LYS A 274 33.39 1.00 4.77
C LYS A 274 34.00 0.72 6.13
N LYS A 275 33.70 1.55 7.14
CA LYS A 275 34.26 1.44 8.49
C LYS A 275 33.78 0.19 9.21
N SER A 276 32.50 -0.16 9.09
CA SER A 276 31.95 -1.40 9.68
C SER A 276 32.08 -2.61 8.75
N ASN A 277 32.48 -2.41 7.49
CA ASN A 277 32.48 -3.43 6.43
C ASN A 277 31.09 -4.06 6.18
N VAL A 278 30.02 -3.34 6.49
CA VAL A 278 28.63 -3.79 6.29
C VAL A 278 27.92 -2.84 5.32
N ALA A 279 27.11 -3.42 4.45
CA ALA A 279 26.09 -2.73 3.72
C ALA A 279 24.73 -3.41 3.93
N THR A 280 23.68 -2.60 4.00
CA THR A 280 22.30 -3.06 4.24
C THR A 280 21.44 -2.63 3.06
N LEU A 281 20.85 -3.60 2.37
CA LEU A 281 19.77 -3.37 1.41
C LEU A 281 18.45 -3.34 2.17
N LEU A 282 17.80 -2.18 2.22
CA LEU A 282 16.45 -1.98 2.70
C LEU A 282 15.48 -2.07 1.53
N VAL A 283 14.50 -2.96 1.64
CA VAL A 283 13.38 -3.10 0.70
C VAL A 283 12.09 -2.97 1.48
N THR A 284 11.26 -1.99 1.10
CA THR A 284 9.98 -1.74 1.76
C THR A 284 8.86 -1.89 0.75
N TYR A 285 7.88 -2.73 1.07
CA TYR A 285 6.62 -2.83 0.32
C TYR A 285 5.68 -1.72 0.75
N VAL A 286 5.68 -0.65 -0.04
CA VAL A 286 4.99 0.62 0.21
C VAL A 286 3.51 0.41 0.56
N PRO A 287 2.73 -0.47 -0.10
CA PRO A 287 1.33 -0.66 0.25
C PRO A 287 1.10 -1.14 1.68
N ALA A 288 1.92 -2.07 2.18
CA ALA A 288 1.81 -2.51 3.57
C ALA A 288 2.39 -1.47 4.54
N ASP A 289 3.48 -0.79 4.16
CA ASP A 289 4.08 0.29 4.95
C ASP A 289 3.13 1.48 5.16
N ASN A 290 2.27 1.77 4.18
CA ASN A 290 1.26 2.83 4.30
C ASN A 290 0.23 2.55 5.41
N LEU A 291 0.07 1.30 5.84
CA LEU A 291 -0.79 0.92 6.97
C LEU A 291 -0.10 1.12 8.32
N VAL A 292 1.23 1.25 8.33
CA VAL A 292 2.02 1.42 9.55
C VAL A 292 1.83 2.84 10.10
N PRO A 293 1.39 2.99 11.36
CA PRO A 293 1.28 4.30 11.99
C PRO A 293 2.64 4.99 12.08
N PRO A 294 2.70 6.33 12.02
CA PRO A 294 3.93 7.05 12.29
C PRO A 294 4.50 6.65 13.66
N ARG A 295 5.76 6.21 13.69
CA ARG A 295 6.46 5.92 14.95
C ARG A 295 6.55 7.21 15.75
N LYS A 296 6.10 7.17 17.01
CA LYS A 296 6.31 8.31 17.92
C LYS A 296 7.80 8.53 18.04
N LEU A 297 8.27 9.74 17.78
CA LEU A 297 9.63 10.12 18.13
C LEU A 297 9.77 9.92 19.63
N VAL A 298 10.65 9.02 20.05
CA VAL A 298 11.06 8.92 21.45
C VAL A 298 11.83 10.20 21.74
N THR A 299 11.14 11.21 22.27
CA THR A 299 11.80 12.35 22.90
C THR A 299 12.64 11.80 24.04
N GLN A 300 13.96 11.80 23.85
CA GLN A 300 14.93 11.56 24.91
C GLN A 300 14.93 12.73 25.89
#